data_AF-A0A831THE1-F1
#
_entry.id   AF-A0A831THE1-F1
#
_cell.length_a   1.000
_cell.length_b   1.000
_cell.length_c   1.000
_cell.angle_alpha   90.00
_cell.angle_beta   90.00
_cell.angle_gamma   90.00
#
_symmetry.space_group_name_H-M   'P 1'
#
loop_
_entity.id
_entity.type
_entity.pdbx_description
1 polymer ?
#
loop_
_entity_poly.entity_id
_entity_poly.type
_entity_poly.pdbx_seq_one_letter_code
_entity_poly.pdbx_strand_id
1 'polypeptide(L)'
;MLVQTFRPDHYSIRCALAEDLEGFYQRELEFRQRSGYPPFTGLVRLVAADPDEERARRAATELVRRLTEHAGGGQACRVLGPAPAPLRKLQDRFRWQALVKGPEGMARDLVAAVLAQA
;
A
#
# COMPACT_ATOMS: atom_id res chain seq x y z
N MET A 1 -1.00 -24.86 20.96
CA MET A 1 -0.26 -23.70 20.42
C MET A 1 0.03 -22.73 21.55
N LEU A 2 1.27 -22.22 21.68
CA LEU A 2 1.60 -21.15 22.63
C LEU A 2 1.83 -19.86 21.83
N VAL A 3 1.06 -18.81 22.13
CA VAL A 3 1.17 -17.51 21.46
C VAL A 3 1.55 -16.45 22.48
N GLN A 4 2.67 -15.75 22.25
CA GLN A 4 3.10 -14.63 23.07
C GLN A 4 2.76 -13.31 22.35
N THR A 5 1.90 -12.48 22.96
CA THR A 5 1.47 -11.21 22.38
C THR A 5 1.08 -10.22 23.47
N PHE A 6 1.29 -8.93 23.20
CA PHE A 6 0.80 -7.84 24.06
C PHE A 6 -0.70 -7.58 23.91
N ARG A 7 -1.37 -8.16 22.90
CA ARG A 7 -2.82 -7.99 22.65
C ARG A 7 -3.54 -9.34 22.57
N PRO A 8 -3.69 -10.07 23.70
CA PRO A 8 -4.31 -11.40 23.72
C PRO A 8 -5.79 -11.36 23.30
N ASP A 9 -6.48 -10.24 23.48
CA ASP A 9 -7.89 -10.08 23.16
C ASP A 9 -8.15 -9.68 21.70
N HIS A 10 -7.10 -9.43 20.91
CA HIS A 10 -7.29 -9.09 19.51
C HIS A 10 -7.94 -10.25 18.76
N TYR A 11 -8.95 -9.97 17.93
CA TYR A 11 -9.78 -11.00 17.31
C TYR A 11 -8.96 -12.05 16.54
N SER A 12 -7.89 -11.63 15.85
CA SER A 12 -7.02 -12.55 15.12
C SER A 12 -6.34 -13.58 16.03
N ILE A 13 -5.97 -13.19 17.25
CA ILE A 13 -5.38 -14.10 18.24
C ILE A 13 -6.44 -15.06 18.78
N ARG A 14 -7.63 -14.56 19.09
CA ARG A 14 -8.75 -15.38 19.59
C ARG A 14 -9.20 -16.42 18.56
N CYS A 15 -9.35 -16.02 17.29
CA CYS A 15 -9.68 -16.93 16.19
C CYS A 15 -8.58 -17.98 15.98
N ALA A 16 -7.30 -17.58 16.01
CA ALA A 16 -6.19 -18.54 15.87
C ALA A 16 -6.16 -19.58 17.01
N LEU A 17 -6.43 -19.17 18.26
CA LEU A 17 -6.49 -20.09 19.41
C LEU A 17 -7.70 -21.03 19.35
N ALA A 18 -8.79 -20.60 18.74
CA ALA A 18 -10.01 -21.40 18.57
C ALA A 18 -10.02 -22.22 17.26
N GLU A 19 -8.96 -22.13 16.46
CA GLU A 19 -8.87 -22.71 15.11
C GLU A 19 -10.02 -22.25 14.17
N ASP A 20 -10.57 -21.06 14.44
CA ASP A 20 -11.69 -20.46 13.70
C ASP A 20 -11.17 -19.61 12.53
N LEU A 21 -10.79 -20.29 11.44
CA LEU A 21 -10.31 -19.65 10.23
C LEU A 21 -11.41 -18.83 9.53
N GLU A 22 -12.64 -19.33 9.53
CA GLU A 22 -13.78 -18.69 8.85
C GLU A 22 -14.16 -17.38 9.55
N GLY A 23 -14.26 -17.37 10.88
CA GLY A 23 -14.54 -16.16 11.64
C GLY A 23 -13.42 -15.11 11.52
N PHE A 24 -12.16 -15.54 11.43
CA PHE A 24 -11.05 -14.62 11.09
C PHE A 24 -11.23 -14.04 9.69
N TYR A 25 -11.51 -14.89 8.69
CA TYR A 25 -11.65 -14.50 7.30
C TYR A 25 -12.75 -13.45 7.11
N GLN A 26 -13.94 -13.68 7.67
CA GLN A 26 -15.07 -12.74 7.55
C GLN A 26 -14.73 -11.36 8.15
N ARG A 27 -14.14 -11.33 9.35
CA ARG A 27 -13.76 -10.06 9.99
C ARG A 27 -12.68 -9.30 9.23
N GLU A 28 -11.67 -10.00 8.73
CA GLU A 28 -10.60 -9.40 7.93
C GLU A 28 -11.16 -8.85 6.60
N LEU A 29 -12.10 -9.58 5.99
CA LEU A 29 -12.74 -9.17 4.75
C LEU A 29 -13.58 -7.89 4.92
N GLU A 30 -14.43 -7.83 5.96
CA GLU A 30 -15.18 -6.61 6.31
C GLU A 30 -14.25 -5.41 6.56
N PHE A 31 -13.16 -5.64 7.30
CA PHE A 31 -12.18 -4.59 7.59
C PHE A 31 -11.52 -4.06 6.31
N ARG A 32 -11.14 -4.95 5.39
CA ARG A 32 -10.53 -4.60 4.10
C ARG A 32 -11.50 -3.88 3.17
N GLN A 33 -12.75 -4.29 3.14
CA GLN A 33 -13.79 -3.62 2.36
C GLN A 33 -13.96 -2.17 2.81
N ARG A 34 -14.14 -1.97 4.12
CA ARG A 34 -14.28 -0.63 4.71
C ARG A 34 -13.05 0.25 4.53
N SER A 35 -11.87 -0.37 4.50
CA SER A 35 -10.59 0.34 4.40
C SER A 35 -10.08 0.53 2.96
N GLY A 36 -10.82 0.03 1.96
CA GLY A 36 -10.44 0.08 0.56
C GLY A 36 -9.12 -0.64 0.29
N TYR A 37 -9.07 -1.94 0.61
CA TYR A 37 -7.94 -2.82 0.32
C TYR A 37 -8.40 -4.04 -0.49
N PRO A 38 -7.47 -4.71 -1.20
CA PRO A 38 -7.75 -5.96 -1.90
C PRO A 38 -8.45 -6.99 -1.00
N PRO A 39 -9.45 -7.72 -1.51
CA PRO A 39 -9.80 -7.85 -2.94
C PRO A 39 -10.75 -6.76 -3.50
N PHE A 40 -11.20 -5.80 -2.69
CA PHE A 40 -12.23 -4.83 -3.10
C PHE A 40 -11.71 -3.64 -3.91
N THR A 41 -10.40 -3.43 -3.91
CA THR A 41 -9.74 -2.33 -4.62
C THR A 41 -8.41 -2.81 -5.19
N GLY A 42 -8.06 -2.33 -6.38
CA GLY A 42 -6.70 -2.42 -6.90
C GLY A 42 -5.72 -1.60 -6.05
N LEU A 43 -4.51 -2.15 -5.85
CA LEU A 43 -3.42 -1.52 -5.13
C LEU A 43 -2.14 -1.63 -5.94
N VAL A 44 -1.57 -0.49 -6.32
CA VAL A 44 -0.28 -0.41 -7.03
C VAL A 44 0.75 0.25 -6.13
N ARG A 45 1.94 -0.35 -6.03
CA ARG A 45 3.06 0.19 -5.25
C ARG A 45 4.20 0.57 -6.18
N LEU A 46 4.59 1.83 -6.14
CA LEU A 46 5.78 2.35 -6.81
C LEU A 46 6.89 2.55 -5.80
N VAL A 47 8.12 2.19 -6.17
CA VAL A 47 9.29 2.34 -5.30
C VAL A 47 10.38 3.09 -6.05
N ALA A 48 10.76 4.26 -5.55
CA ALA A 48 11.96 4.96 -5.96
C ALA A 48 13.13 4.50 -5.09
N ALA A 49 14.21 4.04 -5.73
CA ALA A 49 15.39 3.53 -5.04
C ALA A 49 16.66 4.20 -5.56
N ASP A 50 17.48 4.77 -4.67
CA ASP A 50 18.72 5.46 -5.03
C ASP A 50 19.77 5.27 -3.93
N PRO A 51 21.08 5.18 -4.24
CA PRO A 51 22.14 5.21 -3.22
C PRO A 51 22.12 6.43 -2.30
N ASP A 52 21.55 7.55 -2.75
CA ASP A 52 21.33 8.76 -1.96
C ASP A 52 19.85 8.87 -1.54
N GLU A 53 19.64 9.03 -0.25
CA GLU A 53 18.30 9.07 0.33
C GLU A 53 17.46 10.25 -0.18
N GLU A 54 18.09 11.40 -0.33
CA GLU A 54 17.42 12.64 -0.72
C GLU A 54 17.00 12.58 -2.19
N ARG A 55 17.81 11.96 -3.07
CA ARG A 55 17.41 11.67 -4.45
C ARG A 55 16.24 10.68 -4.52
N ALA A 56 16.27 9.60 -3.74
CA ALA A 56 15.16 8.64 -3.69
C ALA A 56 13.85 9.32 -3.21
N ARG A 57 13.95 10.17 -2.17
CA ARG A 57 12.84 10.95 -1.64
C ARG A 57 12.27 11.89 -2.69
N ARG A 58 13.11 12.68 -3.35
CA ARG A 58 12.69 13.63 -4.41
C ARG A 58 11.99 12.91 -5.56
N ALA A 59 12.54 11.78 -6.02
CA ALA A 59 11.91 10.98 -7.06
C ALA A 59 10.52 10.47 -6.64
N ALA A 60 10.36 9.99 -5.40
CA ALA A 60 9.05 9.58 -4.89
C ALA A 60 8.07 10.76 -4.75
N THR A 61 8.54 11.92 -4.29
CA THR A 61 7.72 13.14 -4.22
C THR A 61 7.22 13.55 -5.59
N GLU A 62 8.10 13.54 -6.60
CA GLU A 62 7.73 13.88 -7.98
C GLU A 62 6.74 12.86 -8.57
N LEU A 63 6.93 11.56 -8.32
CA LEU A 63 5.97 10.53 -8.70
C LEU A 63 4.58 10.80 -8.11
N VAL A 64 4.50 11.11 -6.81
CA VAL A 64 3.22 11.41 -6.14
C VAL A 64 2.56 12.64 -6.73
N ARG A 65 3.33 13.70 -7.03
CA ARG A 65 2.83 14.91 -7.68
C ARG A 65 2.19 14.58 -9.03
N ARG A 66 2.93 13.89 -9.92
CA ARG A 66 2.43 13.50 -11.25
C ARG A 66 1.20 12.60 -11.18
N LEU A 67 1.19 11.62 -10.27
CA LEU A 67 0.04 10.72 -10.06
C LEU A 67 -1.19 11.49 -9.58
N THR A 68 -1.01 12.46 -8.69
CA THR A 68 -2.10 13.28 -8.16
C THR A 68 -2.67 14.20 -9.24
N GLU A 69 -1.81 14.79 -10.08
CA GLU A 69 -2.23 15.61 -11.22
C GLU A 69 -3.00 14.80 -12.26
N HIS A 70 -2.50 13.61 -12.63
CA HIS A 70 -3.16 12.73 -13.60
C HIS A 70 -4.45 12.08 -13.08
N ALA A 71 -4.56 11.89 -11.76
CA ALA A 71 -5.82 11.44 -11.16
C ALA A 71 -6.95 12.49 -11.30
N GLY A 72 -6.61 13.75 -11.66
CA GLY A 72 -7.57 14.76 -12.10
C GLY A 72 -8.61 15.16 -11.05
N GLY A 73 -8.32 14.98 -9.75
CA GLY A 73 -9.28 15.21 -8.67
C GLY A 73 -10.45 14.21 -8.62
N GLY A 74 -10.48 13.22 -9.52
CA GLY A 74 -11.48 12.16 -9.52
C GLY A 74 -11.34 11.26 -8.30
N GLN A 75 -12.45 10.99 -7.60
CA GLN A 75 -12.48 10.17 -6.39
C GLN A 75 -12.11 8.68 -6.62
N ALA A 76 -11.90 8.25 -7.86
CA ALA A 76 -11.67 6.85 -8.19
C ALA A 76 -10.29 6.34 -7.73
N CYS A 77 -9.24 7.16 -7.84
CA CYS A 77 -7.89 6.75 -7.46
C CYS A 77 -7.31 7.64 -6.36
N ARG A 78 -6.96 7.04 -5.22
CA ARG A 78 -6.30 7.69 -4.10
C ARG A 78 -4.80 7.40 -4.12
N VAL A 79 -4.00 8.46 -4.17
CA VAL A 79 -2.54 8.41 -4.05
C VAL A 79 -2.15 8.58 -2.57
N LEU A 80 -1.26 7.73 -2.07
CA LEU A 80 -0.70 7.76 -0.71
C LEU A 80 0.82 7.85 -0.77
N GLY A 81 1.39 8.61 0.17
CA GLY A 81 2.82 8.91 0.22
C GLY A 81 3.13 10.34 -0.24
N PRO A 82 4.39 10.67 -0.53
CA PRO A 82 5.55 9.77 -0.50
C PRO A 82 5.89 9.37 0.94
N ALA A 83 6.35 8.14 1.15
CA ALA A 83 6.79 7.66 2.45
C ALA A 83 8.02 6.74 2.32
N PRO A 84 8.86 6.58 3.35
CA PRO A 84 9.87 5.54 3.37
C PRO A 84 9.23 4.16 3.13
N ALA A 85 9.90 3.31 2.36
CA ALA A 85 9.46 1.92 2.24
C ALA A 85 9.66 1.18 3.59
N PRO A 86 8.84 0.15 3.92
CA PRO A 86 8.95 -0.56 5.20
C PRO A 86 10.36 -1.11 5.44
N LEU A 87 10.99 -1.58 4.36
CA LEU A 87 12.43 -1.84 4.33
C LEU A 87 13.14 -0.63 3.71
N ARG A 88 13.58 0.27 4.59
CA ARG A 88 14.14 1.59 4.27
C ARG A 88 15.35 1.56 3.33
N LYS A 89 16.25 0.59 3.50
CA LYS A 89 17.48 0.42 2.69
C LYS A 89 17.65 -1.04 2.30
N LEU A 90 17.97 -1.31 1.05
CA LEU A 90 18.26 -2.65 0.53
C LEU A 90 19.34 -2.54 -0.55
N GLN A 91 20.37 -3.39 -0.47
CA GLN A 91 21.49 -3.40 -1.44
C GLN A 91 22.07 -2.00 -1.69
N ASP A 92 22.41 -1.31 -0.60
CA ASP A 92 22.94 0.05 -0.60
C ASP A 92 22.08 1.15 -1.23
N ARG A 93 20.80 0.89 -1.46
CA ARG A 93 19.85 1.89 -1.99
C ARG A 93 18.76 2.21 -0.97
N PHE A 94 18.55 3.49 -0.70
CA PHE A 94 17.44 3.99 0.08
C PHE A 94 16.17 3.92 -0.75
N ARG A 95 15.06 3.55 -0.11
CA ARG A 95 13.80 3.23 -0.78
C ARG A 95 12.67 4.09 -0.25
N TRP A 96 12.06 4.82 -1.16
CA TRP A 96 10.84 5.58 -0.94
C TRP A 96 9.74 5.01 -1.80
N GLN A 97 8.49 5.14 -1.36
CA GLN A 97 7.36 4.54 -2.04
C GLN A 97 6.17 5.49 -2.14
N ALA A 98 5.34 5.22 -3.14
CA ALA A 98 3.99 5.73 -3.30
C ALA A 98 3.03 4.55 -3.49
N LEU A 99 1.81 4.68 -2.98
CA LEU A 99 0.75 3.70 -3.19
C LEU A 99 -0.40 4.36 -3.93
N VAL A 100 -0.96 3.67 -4.92
CA VAL A 100 -2.19 4.08 -5.60
C VAL A 100 -3.26 3.04 -5.29
N LYS A 101 -4.38 3.50 -4.76
CA LYS A 101 -5.58 2.70 -4.49
C LYS A 101 -6.70 3.14 -5.40
N GLY A 102 -7.47 2.22 -5.96
CA GLY A 102 -8.66 2.55 -6.74
C GLY A 102 -9.32 1.29 -7.28
N PRO A 103 -10.38 1.40 -8.09
CA PRO A 103 -10.90 0.28 -8.85
C PRO A 103 -9.78 -0.43 -9.62
N GLU A 104 -9.89 -1.76 -9.69
CA GLU A 104 -8.97 -2.58 -10.49
C GLU A 104 -9.02 -2.12 -11.97
N GLY A 105 -7.87 -2.13 -12.65
CA GLY A 105 -7.71 -1.51 -13.97
C GLY A 105 -7.33 -0.02 -13.88
N MET A 106 -8.17 0.82 -13.29
CA MET A 106 -7.92 2.28 -13.24
C MET A 106 -6.62 2.65 -12.51
N ALA A 107 -6.35 2.01 -11.36
CA ALA A 107 -5.11 2.26 -10.62
C ALA A 107 -3.86 1.86 -11.43
N ARG A 108 -3.97 0.81 -12.25
CA ARG A 108 -2.90 0.35 -13.15
C ARG A 108 -2.73 1.31 -14.32
N ASP A 109 -3.83 1.72 -14.95
CA ASP A 109 -3.82 2.61 -16.12
C ASP A 109 -3.27 3.99 -15.77
N LEU A 110 -3.64 4.53 -14.60
CA LEU A 110 -3.07 5.77 -14.07
C LEU A 110 -1.54 5.67 -13.92
N VAL A 111 -1.06 4.58 -13.33
CA VAL A 111 0.38 4.37 -13.15
C VAL A 111 1.08 4.19 -14.49
N ALA A 112 0.49 3.44 -15.41
CA ALA A 112 1.04 3.26 -16.75
C ALA A 112 1.16 4.59 -17.50
N ALA A 113 0.14 5.44 -17.43
CA ALA A 113 0.14 6.76 -18.06
C ALA A 113 1.25 7.69 -17.54
N VAL A 114 1.51 7.67 -16.22
CA VAL A 114 2.57 8.48 -15.60
C VAL A 114 3.97 7.95 -15.91
N LEU A 115 4.15 6.62 -15.95
CA LEU A 115 5.44 6.02 -16.25
C LEU A 115 5.82 6.13 -17.73
N ALA A 116 4.85 6.19 -18.65
CA ALA A 116 5.12 6.40 -20.07
C ALA A 116 5.69 7.80 -20.41
N GLN A 117 5.64 8.75 -19.45
CA GLN A 117 6.11 10.12 -19.58
C GLN A 117 7.43 10.38 -18.83
N ALA A 118 8.07 9.34 -18.30
CA ALA A 118 9.32 9.39 -17.53
C ALA A 118 10.49 8.85 -18.36
#